data_AF-A0A6P1FA97-F1
#
_entry.id   AF-A0A6P1FA97-F1
#
_cell.length_a   1.000
_cell.length_b   1.000
_cell.length_c   1.000
_cell.angle_alpha   90.00
_cell.angle_beta   90.00
_cell.angle_gamma   90.00
#
_symmetry.space_group_name_H-M   'P 1'
#
loop_
_entity.id
_entity.type
_entity.pdbx_description
1 polymer ?
#
loop_
_entity_poly.entity_id
_entity_poly.type
_entity_poly.pdbx_seq_one_letter_code
_entity_poly.pdbx_strand_id
1 'polypeptide(L)' 'MAPIKQKRRARNGAVTVPVEVQMPPVLKDDVDGAAKASGVSRSLYFELLLQQLRDSTGHLPVLAPTFDIDQEAHISAA' A
#
# COMPACT_ATOMS: atom_id res chain seq x y z
N MET A 1 -6.30 0.77 -29.77
CA MET A 1 -5.80 -0.39 -28.98
C MET A 1 -5.24 0.14 -27.67
N ALA A 2 -5.90 -0.12 -26.54
CA ALA A 2 -5.40 0.30 -25.23
C ALA A 2 -4.21 -0.60 -24.84
N PRO A 3 -3.13 -0.05 -24.26
CA PRO A 3 -1.97 -0.87 -23.89
C PRO A 3 -2.35 -1.82 -22.76
N ILE A 4 -2.11 -3.12 -22.99
CA ILE A 4 -2.27 -4.16 -21.99
C ILE A 4 -1.26 -3.86 -20.86
N LYS A 5 -1.75 -3.34 -19.73
CA LYS A 5 -0.95 -3.14 -18.52
C LYS A 5 -0.42 -4.50 -18.08
N GLN A 6 0.84 -4.77 -18.43
CA GLN A 6 1.54 -5.99 -18.05
C GLN A 6 1.56 -6.08 -16.52
N LYS A 7 0.78 -7.01 -15.96
CA LYS A 7 0.73 -7.23 -14.51
C LYS A 7 2.14 -7.59 -14.06
N ARG A 8 2.76 -6.72 -13.24
CA ARG A 8 4.06 -7.03 -12.64
C ARG A 8 3.92 -8.33 -11.86
N ARG A 9 4.71 -9.34 -12.21
CA ARG A 9 4.78 -10.58 -11.44
C ARG A 9 5.79 -10.35 -10.33
N ALA A 10 5.42 -10.68 -9.09
CA ALA A 10 6.34 -10.73 -7.97
C ALA A 10 7.43 -11.80 -8.26
N ARG A 11 8.54 -11.72 -7.52
CA ARG A 11 9.72 -12.59 -7.74
C ARG A 11 9.41 -14.09 -7.58
N ASN A 12 8.31 -14.42 -6.92
CA ASN A 12 7.77 -15.77 -6.72
C ASN A 12 6.71 -16.19 -7.76
N GLY A 13 6.54 -15.42 -8.84
CA GLY A 13 5.53 -15.68 -9.87
C GLY A 13 4.11 -15.27 -9.49
N ALA A 14 3.88 -14.76 -8.27
CA ALA A 14 2.58 -14.26 -7.85
C ALA A 14 2.21 -12.99 -8.64
N VAL A 15 0.94 -12.87 -8.99
CA VAL A 15 0.43 -11.68 -9.66
C VAL A 15 0.34 -10.57 -8.62
N THR A 16 1.12 -9.49 -8.81
CA THR A 16 0.87 -8.28 -8.02
C THR A 16 -0.40 -7.63 -8.53
N VAL A 17 -1.28 -7.23 -7.61
CA VAL A 17 -2.49 -6.47 -7.91
C VAL A 17 -2.23 -5.00 -7.58
N PRO A 18 -2.59 -4.06 -8.47
CA PRO A 18 -2.49 -2.64 -8.16
C PRO A 18 -3.49 -2.32 -7.04
N VAL A 19 -3.01 -1.61 -6.01
CA VAL A 19 -3.83 -1.07 -4.92
C VAL A 19 -3.75 0.44 -5.00
N GLU A 20 -4.90 1.10 -5.13
CA GLU A 20 -4.99 2.55 -5.00
C GLU A 20 -5.22 2.90 -3.52
N VAL A 21 -4.41 3.82 -3.00
CA VAL A 21 -4.45 4.25 -1.60
C VAL A 21 -4.65 5.75 -1.57
N GLN A 22 -5.70 6.20 -0.88
CA GLN A 22 -5.87 7.60 -0.54
C GLN A 22 -5.08 7.90 0.73
N MET A 23 -4.33 8.99 0.73
CA MET A 23 -3.42 9.33 1.82
C MET A 23 -3.34 10.86 1.96
N PRO A 24 -3.40 11.39 3.20
CA PRO A 24 -3.14 12.81 3.46
C PRO A 24 -1.77 13.25 2.90
N PRO A 25 -1.65 14.49 2.38
CA PRO A 25 -0.40 14.98 1.79
C PRO A 25 0.81 14.85 2.72
N VAL A 26 0.63 15.13 4.01
CA VAL A 26 1.69 15.05 5.02
C VAL A 26 2.23 13.62 5.12
N LEU A 27 1.36 12.62 5.24
CA LEU A 27 1.75 11.22 5.27
C LEU A 27 2.39 10.77 3.96
N LYS A 28 1.91 11.28 2.82
CA LYS A 28 2.50 10.99 1.51
C LYS A 28 3.95 11.47 1.45
N ASP A 29 4.22 12.67 1.95
CA ASP A 29 5.55 13.25 1.92
C ASP A 29 6.50 12.54 2.88
N ASP A 30 6.02 12.11 4.04
CA ASP A 30 6.77 11.27 4.98
C ASP A 30 7.15 9.92 4.36
N VAL A 31 6.18 9.25 3.71
CA VAL A 31 6.43 7.98 3.01
C VAL A 31 7.41 8.17 1.85
N ASP A 32 7.28 9.25 1.08
CA ASP A 32 8.21 9.56 0.00
C ASP A 32 9.64 9.81 0.49
N GLY A 33 9.76 10.55 1.61
CA GLY A 33 11.03 10.78 2.27
C GLY A 33 11.69 9.48 2.73
N ALA A 34 10.93 8.62 3.41
CA ALA A 34 11.42 7.34 3.91
C ALA A 34 11.78 6.37 2.77
N ALA A 35 10.97 6.28 1.73
CA ALA A 35 11.25 5.45 0.55
C ALA A 35 12.54 5.91 -0.15
N LYS A 36 12.71 7.23 -0.32
CA LYS A 36 13.93 7.82 -0.90
C LYS A 36 15.16 7.54 -0.03
N ALA A 37 15.07 7.73 1.28
CA ALA A 37 16.16 7.43 2.21
C ALA A 37 16.54 5.94 2.19
N SER A 38 15.56 5.06 1.96
CA SER A 38 15.76 3.61 1.84
C SER A 38 16.24 3.17 0.45
N GLY A 39 16.34 4.08 -0.53
CA GLY A 39 16.77 3.77 -1.90
C GLY A 39 15.77 2.92 -2.71
N VAL A 40 14.48 2.91 -2.33
CA VAL A 40 13.45 2.07 -2.95
C VAL A 40 12.30 2.90 -3.50
N SER A 41 11.54 2.33 -4.43
CA SER A 41 10.27 2.94 -4.88
C SER A 41 9.24 2.95 -3.75
N ARG A 42 8.30 3.91 -3.77
CA ARG A 42 7.19 3.98 -2.80
C ARG A 42 6.42 2.66 -2.64
N SER A 43 6.10 1.99 -3.75
CA SER A 43 5.38 0.70 -3.71
C SER A 43 6.18 -0.39 -3.02
N LEU A 44 7.49 -0.46 -3.28
CA LEU A 44 8.39 -1.42 -2.63
C LEU A 44 8.59 -1.07 -1.15
N TYR A 45 8.63 0.21 -0.80
CA TYR A 45 8.66 0.64 0.59
C TYR A 45 7.44 0.13 1.36
N PHE A 46 6.23 0.27 0.81
CA PHE A 46 5.02 -0.31 1.42
C PHE A 46 5.08 -1.83 1.56
N GLU A 47 5.56 -2.54 0.52
CA GLU A 47 5.72 -3.99 0.57
C GLU A 47 6.67 -4.41 1.71
N LEU A 48 7.84 -3.74 1.82
CA LEU A 48 8.80 -4.00 2.88
C LEU A 48 8.26 -3.65 4.27
N LEU A 49 7.53 -2.54 4.39
CA LEU A 49 6.92 -2.12 5.65
C LEU A 49 5.88 -3.14 6.14
N LEU A 50 5.00 -3.60 5.25
CA LEU A 50 4.00 -4.63 5.57
C LEU A 50 4.67 -5.96 5.91
N GLN A 51 5.73 -6.34 5.19
CA GLN A 51 6.48 -7.55 5.47
C GLN A 51 7.15 -7.46 6.85
N GLN A 52 7.80 -6.32 7.17
CA GLN A 52 8.43 -6.11 8.47
C GLN A 52 7.42 -6.17 9.62
N LEU A 53 6.23 -5.58 9.45
CA LEU A 53 5.16 -5.67 10.44
C LEU A 53 4.73 -7.13 10.62
N ARG A 54 4.43 -7.84 9.53
CA ARG A 54 4.05 -9.25 9.57
C ARG A 54 5.11 -10.13 10.21
N ASP A 55 6.39 -9.91 9.91
CA ASP A 55 7.50 -10.70 10.46
C ASP A 55 7.66 -10.45 11.97
N SER A 56 7.33 -9.24 12.45
CA SER A 56 7.41 -8.89 13.87
C SER A 56 6.28 -9.50 14.73
N THR A 57 5.07 -9.65 14.17
CA THR A 57 3.86 -10.10 14.91
C THR A 57 3.29 -11.42 14.41
N GLY A 58 3.89 -12.04 13.38
CA GLY A 58 3.39 -13.24 12.67
C GLY A 58 2.21 -12.97 11.73
N HIS A 59 1.54 -11.84 11.86
CA HIS A 59 0.37 -11.40 11.10
C HIS A 59 0.33 -9.86 11.05
N LEU A 60 -0.34 -9.27 10.06
CA LEU A 60 -0.55 -7.82 10.08
C LEU A 60 -1.49 -7.42 11.24
N PRO A 61 -1.18 -6.36 12.00
CA PRO A 61 -2.02 -5.94 13.12
C PRO A 61 -3.38 -5.46 12.62
N VAL A 62 -4.44 -5.77 13.38
CA VAL A 62 -5.76 -5.19 13.18
C VAL A 62 -5.74 -3.79 13.76
N LEU A 63 -5.88 -2.78 12.90
CA LEU A 63 -5.89 -1.38 13.30
C LEU A 63 -7.32 -0.94 13.61
N ALA A 64 -7.51 -0.24 14.73
CA ALA A 64 -8.76 0.46 14.98
C ALA A 64 -8.77 1.77 14.17
N PRO A 65 -9.84 2.09 13.45
CA PRO A 65 -9.96 3.37 12.74
C PRO A 65 -9.89 4.51 13.76
N THR A 66 -8.90 5.39 13.60
CA THR A 66 -8.70 6.59 14.43
C THR A 66 -9.33 7.84 13.83
N PHE A 67 -10.05 7.70 12.72
CA PHE A 67 -10.70 8.78 11.99
C PHE A 67 -12.19 8.45 11.84
N ASP A 68 -13.05 9.47 11.83
CA ASP A 68 -14.48 9.31 11.55
C ASP A 68 -14.66 8.65 10.17
N ILE A 69 -15.27 7.46 10.16
CA ILE A 69 -15.43 6.57 8.99
C ILE A 69 -16.54 7.09 8.06
N ASP A 70 -17.14 8.24 8.34
CA ASP A 70 -18.20 8.83 7.50
C ASP A 70 -17.76 9.15 6.06
N GLN A 71 -16.46 9.06 5.73
CA GLN A 71 -15.96 9.16 4.36
C GLN A 71 -15.78 7.81 3.64
N GLU A 72 -15.85 6.67 4.34
CA GLU A 72 -15.55 5.33 3.76
C GLU A 72 -16.81 4.57 3.29
N ALA A 73 -18.02 5.10 3.54
CA ALA A 73 -19.28 4.50 3.11
C ALA A 73 -19.58 4.62 1.59
N HIS A 74 -18.63 5.11 0.78
CA HIS A 74 -18.78 5.20 -0.68
C HIS A 74 -18.10 4.07 -1.46
N ILE A 75 -17.72 2.96 -0.81
CA ILE A 75 -17.36 1.74 -1.52
C ILE A 75 -18.57 0.79 -1.57
N SER A 76 -19.37 0.99 -2.61
CA SER A 76 -20.26 0.01 -3.25
C SER A 76 -21.59 -0.34 -2.56
N ALA A 77 -22.62 0.46 -2.88
CA ALA A 77 -23.98 -0.03 -3.11
C ALA A 77 -24.63 0.77 -4.27
N ALA A 78 -24.22 0.46 -5.51
CA ALA A 78 -24.94 0.75 -6.75
C ALA A 78 -24.38 -0.11 -7.89
#